data_AF-A0A7C2TGE6-F1
#
_entry.id   AF-A0A7C2TGE6-F1
#
_cell.length_a   1.000
_cell.length_b   1.000
_cell.length_c   1.000
_cell.angle_alpha   90.00
_cell.angle_beta   90.00
_cell.angle_gamma   90.00
#
_symmetry.space_group_name_H-M   'P 1'
#
loop_
_entity.id
_entity.type
_entity.pdbx_description
1 polymer ?
#
loop_
_entity_poly.entity_id
_entity_poly.type
_entity_poly.pdbx_seq_one_letter_code
_entity_poly.pdbx_strand_id
1 'polypeptide(L)'
;MHRLSRRARHPSNQRSRISRQSPEPAGYLPEMPPQRQPQLDRRLDRALRDLPGTDPFRLLHRGLLRVVHSVRIVGFGNLRDPANHTCPGGAGEEESVMDQAQRPQGRSYQGVVRTERTFARFTLGQRWEHLAVMVTFTVLLLTGLPQKYFASWGHDILATPQSILLVRRIHHIAAIGLILEVIYHLGRALYLLARRRLSGDIFPNWQDVRDAWQMARYLLYLTHKKPAYSKYNFEQKFTYWFLFFAIGVMIFSGLILWFPYWWTHLLPGGIIPAAQLAHSSEAIAAVLFILIWHIYHVHLERVNLSIFTGHLNEADMRRYHGLEYQRLTGVAAGEEAAPGLGSAGEPPLQGEESL
;
A
#
# COMPACT_ATOMS: atom_id res chain seq x y z
N MET A 1 53.94 -23.55 11.75
CA MET A 1 54.68 -22.86 10.68
C MET A 1 55.15 -23.90 9.66
N HIS A 2 54.56 -23.97 8.47
CA HIS A 2 55.17 -24.69 7.34
C HIS A 2 54.84 -23.97 6.03
N ARG A 3 55.88 -23.42 5.40
CA ARG A 3 55.87 -22.74 4.10
C ARG A 3 55.57 -23.76 3.00
N LEU A 4 54.59 -23.47 2.14
CA LEU A 4 54.43 -24.16 0.85
C LEU A 4 55.30 -23.46 -0.21
N SER A 5 56.07 -24.25 -0.95
CA SER A 5 57.05 -23.80 -1.94
C SER A 5 56.39 -23.43 -3.28
N ARG A 6 56.75 -22.26 -3.81
CA ARG A 6 56.61 -21.91 -5.23
C ARG A 6 57.49 -22.82 -6.10
N ARG A 7 56.90 -23.63 -6.98
CA ARG A 7 57.47 -23.91 -8.32
C ARG A 7 56.44 -24.51 -9.27
N ALA A 8 56.34 -23.88 -10.44
CA ALA A 8 55.60 -24.36 -11.60
C ALA A 8 56.25 -25.65 -12.15
N ARG A 9 55.42 -26.63 -12.50
CA ARG A 9 55.81 -27.77 -13.35
C ARG A 9 55.08 -27.63 -14.68
N HIS A 10 55.77 -27.10 -15.69
CA HIS A 10 55.45 -27.31 -17.09
C HIS A 10 55.93 -28.71 -17.49
N PRO A 11 55.12 -29.54 -18.15
CA PRO A 11 55.60 -30.53 -19.10
C PRO A 11 55.72 -29.87 -20.48
N SER A 12 56.94 -29.80 -20.99
CA SER A 12 57.23 -29.53 -22.38
C SER A 12 56.88 -30.74 -23.23
N ASN A 13 56.35 -30.47 -24.44
CA ASN A 13 56.33 -31.36 -25.60
C ASN A 13 55.03 -32.18 -25.84
N GLN A 14 53.99 -31.50 -26.31
CA GLN A 14 53.00 -32.06 -27.24
C GLN A 14 52.54 -30.96 -28.21
N ARG A 15 53.29 -30.83 -29.32
CA ARG A 15 52.97 -29.91 -30.42
C ARG A 15 52.02 -30.66 -31.36
N SER A 16 50.72 -30.36 -31.31
CA SER A 16 49.78 -30.83 -32.32
C SER A 16 50.13 -30.19 -33.66
N ARG A 17 50.45 -31.03 -34.66
CA ARG A 17 50.60 -30.63 -36.06
C ARG A 17 49.23 -30.23 -36.60
N ILE A 18 48.93 -28.93 -36.61
CA ILE A 18 47.84 -28.40 -37.43
C ILE A 18 48.37 -28.33 -38.86
N SER A 19 47.77 -29.13 -39.74
CA SER A 19 48.07 -29.11 -41.18
C SER A 19 47.69 -27.75 -41.75
N ARG A 20 48.66 -27.08 -42.39
CA ARG A 20 48.43 -25.84 -43.15
C ARG A 20 47.71 -26.22 -44.46
N GLN A 21 46.44 -25.88 -44.58
CA GLN A 21 45.78 -25.82 -45.87
C GLN A 21 46.17 -24.51 -46.58
N SER A 22 46.50 -24.63 -47.87
CA SER A 22 46.80 -23.52 -48.79
C SER A 22 45.58 -22.61 -49.01
N PRO A 23 45.78 -21.34 -49.43
CA PRO A 23 44.69 -20.39 -49.56
C PRO A 23 43.90 -20.63 -50.86
N GLU A 24 42.62 -20.97 -50.71
CA GLU A 24 41.63 -20.98 -51.80
C GLU A 24 41.28 -19.52 -52.21
N PRO A 25 41.04 -19.26 -53.50
CA PRO A 25 40.82 -17.91 -54.02
C PRO A 25 39.43 -17.36 -53.66
N ALA A 26 39.35 -16.04 -53.53
CA ALA A 26 38.12 -15.30 -53.29
C ALA A 26 37.10 -15.53 -54.41
N GLY A 27 36.08 -16.33 -54.13
CA GLY A 27 34.91 -16.52 -54.98
C GLY A 27 33.69 -16.75 -54.11
N TYR A 28 32.62 -16.01 -54.37
CA TYR A 28 31.32 -16.06 -53.71
C TYR A 28 31.20 -15.41 -52.31
N LEU A 29 31.24 -14.08 -52.30
CA LEU A 29 30.44 -13.28 -51.36
C LEU A 29 29.25 -12.70 -52.16
N PRO A 30 28.00 -12.82 -51.68
CA PRO A 30 26.87 -12.18 -52.34
C PRO A 30 27.01 -10.65 -52.28
N GLU A 31 26.88 -10.01 -53.45
CA GLU A 31 26.93 -8.55 -53.59
C GLU A 31 25.82 -7.88 -52.78
N MET A 32 26.20 -6.92 -51.93
CA MET A 32 25.27 -6.03 -51.24
C MET A 32 24.76 -4.97 -52.23
N PRO A 33 23.43 -4.78 -52.40
CA PRO A 33 22.90 -3.72 -53.25
C PRO A 33 23.26 -2.33 -52.71
N PRO A 34 23.53 -1.34 -53.58
CA PRO A 34 23.93 -0.01 -53.14
C PRO A 34 22.76 0.76 -52.50
N GLN A 35 23.10 1.56 -51.50
CA GLN A 35 22.24 2.51 -50.79
C GLN A 35 21.27 3.27 -51.72
N ARG A 36 19.96 3.22 -51.42
CA ARG A 36 18.99 4.23 -51.86
C ARG A 36 18.55 5.07 -50.67
N GLN A 37 18.78 6.37 -50.77
CA GLN A 37 18.24 7.42 -49.92
C GLN A 37 16.71 7.58 -50.10
N PRO A 38 16.01 8.31 -49.20
CA PRO A 38 14.63 8.04 -48.85
C PRO A 38 13.65 8.72 -49.80
N GLN A 39 12.76 7.95 -50.42
CA GLN A 39 11.53 8.49 -51.01
C GLN A 39 10.43 8.42 -49.96
N LEU A 40 10.16 9.59 -49.38
CA LEU A 40 9.02 9.87 -48.52
C LEU A 40 7.72 9.58 -49.31
N ASP A 41 6.90 8.65 -48.83
CA ASP A 41 5.60 8.35 -49.42
C ASP A 41 4.66 9.56 -49.27
N ARG A 42 4.37 10.23 -50.38
CA ARG A 42 3.37 11.31 -50.54
C ARG A 42 1.92 10.91 -50.20
N ARG A 43 1.70 9.71 -49.65
CA ARG A 43 0.39 9.24 -49.17
C ARG A 43 0.15 9.50 -47.68
N LEU A 44 1.17 9.85 -46.89
CA LEU A 44 1.01 10.20 -45.47
C LEU A 44 0.65 11.69 -45.25
N ASP A 45 1.07 12.58 -46.15
CA ASP A 45 0.85 14.04 -46.08
C ASP A 45 -0.59 14.50 -46.37
N ARG A 46 -1.46 13.56 -46.76
CA ARG A 46 -2.88 13.83 -47.07
C ARG A 46 -3.83 13.42 -45.94
N ALA A 47 -3.37 12.65 -44.94
CA ALA A 47 -4.18 12.25 -43.79
C ALA A 47 -4.11 13.22 -42.60
N LEU A 48 -3.28 14.26 -42.67
CA LEU A 48 -3.07 15.25 -41.61
C LEU A 48 -3.69 16.63 -41.90
N ARG A 49 -4.54 16.75 -42.94
CA ARG A 49 -5.07 18.06 -43.38
C ARG A 49 -6.57 18.28 -43.23
N ASP A 50 -7.32 17.31 -42.73
CA ASP A 50 -8.74 17.48 -42.45
C ASP A 50 -9.08 16.94 -41.06
N LEU A 51 -9.26 17.84 -40.09
CA LEU A 51 -10.44 17.90 -39.21
C LEU A 51 -10.39 19.18 -38.34
N PRO A 52 -11.47 20.00 -38.35
CA PRO A 52 -11.53 21.30 -37.70
C PRO A 52 -11.86 21.21 -36.20
N GLY A 53 -11.48 22.26 -35.47
CA GLY A 53 -11.45 22.32 -34.01
C GLY A 53 -12.80 22.42 -33.30
N THR A 54 -12.73 22.22 -31.99
CA THR A 54 -13.69 22.73 -30.99
C THR A 54 -12.95 22.96 -29.67
N ASP A 55 -12.87 24.22 -29.24
CA ASP A 55 -12.54 24.63 -27.87
C ASP A 55 -13.64 24.16 -26.91
N PRO A 56 -13.31 23.90 -25.62
CA PRO A 56 -13.93 24.77 -24.62
C PRO A 56 -13.00 25.06 -23.43
N PHE A 57 -12.37 26.23 -23.44
CA PHE A 57 -12.00 26.95 -22.21
C PHE A 57 -13.06 28.00 -21.93
N ARG A 58 -13.99 27.71 -21.00
CA ARG A 58 -14.64 28.65 -20.06
C ARG A 58 -15.84 27.97 -19.40
N LEU A 59 -15.96 28.24 -18.10
CA LEU A 59 -17.06 27.94 -17.16
C LEU A 59 -16.75 26.78 -16.21
N LEU A 60 -16.12 27.11 -15.08
CA LEU A 60 -16.78 27.06 -13.78
C LEU A 60 -15.83 27.59 -12.69
N HIS A 61 -15.96 28.88 -12.42
CA HIS A 61 -15.43 29.51 -11.21
C HIS A 61 -16.58 30.19 -10.49
N ARG A 62 -17.26 29.45 -9.60
CA ARG A 62 -17.91 29.97 -8.38
C ARG A 62 -18.62 28.83 -7.64
N GLY A 63 -18.23 28.62 -6.39
CA GLY A 63 -18.84 27.63 -5.50
C GLY A 63 -18.03 27.44 -4.22
N LEU A 64 -17.74 28.56 -3.55
CA LEU A 64 -17.03 28.66 -2.29
C LEU A 64 -17.85 28.00 -1.15
N LEU A 65 -17.16 27.21 -0.32
CA LEU A 65 -17.42 26.95 1.12
C LEU A 65 -18.85 26.57 1.56
N ARG A 66 -19.01 25.30 1.96
CA ARG A 66 -19.83 24.97 3.15
C ARG A 66 -19.09 24.05 4.11
N VAL A 67 -19.08 24.55 5.34
CA VAL A 67 -18.40 24.16 6.57
C VAL A 67 -19.27 23.16 7.34
N VAL A 68 -18.61 22.14 7.90
CA VAL A 68 -18.87 21.47 9.20
C VAL A 68 -19.91 20.34 9.32
N HIS A 69 -19.43 19.27 9.96
CA HIS A 69 -20.10 18.07 10.50
C HIS A 69 -20.81 17.14 9.51
N SER A 70 -20.10 16.10 9.07
CA SER A 70 -20.73 14.88 8.57
C SER A 70 -20.72 13.80 9.65
N VAL A 71 -21.80 13.75 10.45
CA VAL A 71 -22.19 12.50 11.12
C VAL A 71 -22.66 11.57 10.01
N ARG A 72 -21.91 10.52 9.72
CA ARG A 72 -22.28 9.54 8.70
C ARG A 72 -22.92 8.33 9.37
N ILE A 73 -24.24 8.28 9.31
CA ILE A 73 -25.01 7.06 9.61
C ILE A 73 -24.84 6.12 8.40
N VAL A 74 -24.22 4.97 8.60
CA VAL A 74 -24.16 3.88 7.61
C VAL A 74 -25.29 2.91 7.95
N GLY A 75 -26.42 3.03 7.27
CA GLY A 75 -27.51 2.06 7.34
C GLY A 75 -27.30 0.94 6.33
N PHE A 76 -27.15 -0.30 6.81
CA PHE A 76 -27.27 -1.49 5.98
C PHE A 76 -28.77 -1.78 5.78
N GLY A 77 -29.29 -1.43 4.60
CA GLY A 77 -30.63 -1.82 4.15
C GLY A 77 -30.54 -3.00 3.20
N ASN A 78 -31.10 -4.14 3.61
CA ASN A 78 -31.38 -5.25 2.71
C ASN A 78 -32.39 -4.80 1.65
N LEU A 79 -31.99 -4.87 0.39
CA LEU A 79 -32.86 -4.74 -0.78
C LEU A 79 -33.71 -6.01 -0.91
N ARG A 80 -35.04 -5.87 -0.90
CA ARG A 80 -35.96 -6.75 -1.64
C ARG A 80 -37.27 -6.01 -1.98
N ASP A 81 -37.32 -5.67 -3.27
CA ASP A 81 -38.38 -5.36 -4.24
C ASP A 81 -39.61 -4.46 -3.97
N PRO A 82 -40.05 -3.69 -5.00
CA PRO A 82 -41.17 -2.75 -4.97
C PRO A 82 -42.47 -3.33 -5.61
N ALA A 83 -43.51 -2.47 -5.65
CA ALA A 83 -44.88 -2.66 -6.13
C ALA A 83 -45.87 -3.21 -5.07
N ASN A 84 -47.06 -2.65 -4.86
CA ASN A 84 -47.92 -1.97 -5.83
C ASN A 84 -48.84 -0.94 -5.14
N HIS A 85 -49.30 0.02 -5.95
CA HIS A 85 -50.06 1.22 -5.59
C HIS A 85 -51.53 0.99 -5.16
N THR A 86 -52.09 2.05 -4.57
CA THR A 86 -53.49 2.53 -4.57
C THR A 86 -54.32 2.37 -3.28
N CYS A 87 -54.64 3.53 -2.69
CA CYS A 87 -55.86 3.77 -1.92
C CYS A 87 -56.84 4.55 -2.82
N PRO A 88 -58.15 4.35 -2.68
CA PRO A 88 -58.95 5.48 -2.20
C PRO A 88 -60.12 5.12 -1.27
N GLY A 89 -60.32 6.01 -0.28
CA GLY A 89 -61.58 6.59 0.22
C GLY A 89 -62.85 5.77 0.41
N GLY A 90 -63.52 5.98 1.56
CA GLY A 90 -64.96 5.73 1.71
C GLY A 90 -65.40 5.54 3.16
N ALA A 91 -66.44 6.27 3.56
CA ALA A 91 -66.98 6.42 4.90
C ALA A 91 -67.89 5.26 5.38
N GLY A 92 -68.16 5.23 6.69
CA GLY A 92 -69.50 4.90 7.23
C GLY A 92 -69.77 3.47 7.70
N GLU A 93 -69.84 3.33 9.03
CA GLU A 93 -70.85 2.61 9.84
C GLU A 93 -70.98 1.05 9.82
N GLU A 94 -70.93 0.52 11.06
CA GLU A 94 -71.61 -0.67 11.61
C GLU A 94 -71.24 -2.04 10.98
N GLU A 95 -70.99 -3.15 11.70
CA GLU A 95 -71.44 -3.65 12.99
C GLU A 95 -70.59 -4.89 13.35
N SER A 96 -70.66 -5.31 14.61
CA SER A 96 -70.62 -6.71 15.06
C SER A 96 -69.27 -7.40 15.37
N VAL A 97 -69.02 -7.50 16.67
CA VAL A 97 -68.76 -8.72 17.47
C VAL A 97 -67.67 -9.72 17.02
N MET A 98 -66.79 -10.00 18.00
CA MET A 98 -65.83 -11.12 18.09
C MET A 98 -64.61 -11.07 17.14
N ASP A 99 -63.49 -10.57 17.65
CA ASP A 99 -62.35 -11.45 17.93
C ASP A 99 -61.38 -10.76 18.92
N GLN A 100 -61.16 -11.38 20.07
CA GLN A 100 -60.10 -11.00 20.99
C GLN A 100 -58.76 -11.53 20.45
N ALA A 101 -58.29 -10.95 19.34
CA ALA A 101 -56.92 -11.12 18.92
C ALA A 101 -56.10 -9.97 19.50
N GLN A 102 -55.40 -10.28 20.58
CA GLN A 102 -54.33 -9.48 21.18
C GLN A 102 -53.55 -8.71 20.10
N ARG A 103 -53.81 -7.40 19.94
CA ARG A 103 -52.96 -6.56 19.09
C ARG A 103 -51.55 -6.65 19.66
N PRO A 104 -50.56 -7.19 18.93
CA PRO A 104 -49.19 -7.15 19.42
C PRO A 104 -48.83 -5.68 19.55
N GLN A 105 -48.68 -5.22 20.80
CA GLN A 105 -48.20 -3.88 21.08
C GLN A 105 -46.95 -3.67 20.24
N GLY A 106 -46.99 -2.61 19.42
CA GLY A 106 -45.94 -2.32 18.45
C GLY A 106 -44.59 -2.47 19.12
N ARG A 107 -43.80 -3.43 18.65
CA ARG A 107 -42.38 -3.50 18.96
C ARG A 107 -41.79 -2.26 18.28
N SER A 108 -41.74 -1.16 19.02
CA SER A 108 -40.89 -0.04 18.66
C SER A 108 -39.50 -0.63 18.53
N TYR A 109 -39.05 -0.83 17.30
CA TYR A 109 -37.64 -1.01 17.03
C TYR A 109 -37.00 0.32 17.37
N GLN A 110 -36.76 0.56 18.66
CA GLN A 110 -35.71 1.47 19.08
C GLN A 110 -34.43 0.80 18.62
N GLY A 111 -34.06 1.06 17.37
CA GLY A 111 -32.72 0.79 16.90
C GLY A 111 -31.80 1.51 17.88
N VAL A 112 -31.12 0.74 18.73
CA VAL A 112 -30.12 1.28 19.65
C VAL A 112 -29.05 1.88 18.75
N VAL A 113 -29.11 3.20 18.55
CA VAL A 113 -28.09 3.94 17.83
C VAL A 113 -26.85 3.88 18.70
N ARG A 114 -26.01 2.86 18.49
CA ARG A 114 -24.70 2.78 19.14
C ARG A 114 -23.84 3.89 18.56
N THR A 115 -23.63 4.94 19.36
CA THR A 115 -22.69 6.00 19.04
C THR A 115 -21.30 5.48 19.33
N GLU A 116 -20.60 4.99 18.30
CA GLU A 116 -19.21 4.59 18.45
C GLU A 116 -18.30 5.84 18.43
N ARG A 117 -17.50 6.00 19.48
CA ARG A 117 -16.49 7.05 19.54
C ARG A 117 -15.39 6.74 18.51
N THR A 118 -14.94 7.78 17.82
CA THR A 118 -13.83 7.68 16.86
C THR A 118 -12.70 8.63 17.24
N PHE A 119 -11.48 8.22 16.91
CA PHE A 119 -10.24 8.95 17.22
C PHE A 119 -9.52 9.33 15.93
N ALA A 120 -9.06 10.57 15.83
CA ALA A 120 -8.25 11.03 14.70
C ALA A 120 -6.89 10.31 14.71
N ARG A 121 -6.53 9.68 13.60
CA ARG A 121 -5.31 8.87 13.47
C ARG A 121 -4.33 9.39 12.43
N PHE A 122 -4.83 9.78 11.26
CA PHE A 122 -4.01 10.27 10.14
C PHE A 122 -4.50 11.59 9.59
N THR A 123 -3.57 12.50 9.31
CA THR A 123 -3.89 13.79 8.69
C THR A 123 -4.22 13.64 7.21
N LEU A 124 -4.92 14.60 6.61
CA LEU A 124 -5.21 14.59 5.18
C LEU A 124 -3.95 14.47 4.31
N GLY A 125 -2.86 15.12 4.70
CA GLY A 125 -1.58 15.02 4.00
C GLY A 125 -1.01 13.60 3.98
N GLN A 126 -1.02 12.92 5.13
CA GLN A 126 -0.54 11.53 5.23
C GLN A 126 -1.38 10.56 4.40
N ARG A 127 -2.69 10.80 4.31
CA ARG A 127 -3.61 9.99 3.51
C ARG A 127 -3.34 10.16 2.02
N TRP A 128 -3.04 11.39 1.58
CA TRP A 128 -2.69 11.68 0.19
C TRP A 128 -1.34 11.08 -0.22
N GLU A 129 -0.32 11.20 0.62
CA GLU A 129 0.98 10.53 0.38
C GLU A 129 0.81 9.02 0.29
N HIS A 130 0.02 8.42 1.19
CA HIS A 130 -0.28 6.99 1.13
C HIS A 130 -0.97 6.60 -0.18
N LEU A 131 -1.96 7.39 -0.63
CA LEU A 131 -2.61 7.15 -1.91
C LEU A 131 -1.63 7.31 -3.09
N ALA A 132 -0.78 8.32 -3.05
CA ALA A 132 0.24 8.57 -4.08
C ALA A 132 1.25 7.43 -4.17
N VAL A 133 1.80 6.97 -3.04
CA VAL A 133 2.73 5.84 -3.02
C VAL A 133 2.03 4.54 -3.44
N MET A 134 0.78 4.32 -3.02
CA MET A 134 0.02 3.13 -3.41
C MET A 134 -0.19 3.07 -4.94
N VAL A 135 -0.62 4.17 -5.55
CA VAL A 135 -0.84 4.24 -7.01
C VAL A 135 0.47 4.10 -7.77
N THR A 136 1.49 4.86 -7.40
CA THR A 136 2.79 4.83 -8.08
C THR A 136 3.48 3.47 -7.95
N PHE A 137 3.48 2.88 -6.74
CA PHE A 137 3.99 1.53 -6.50
C PHE A 137 3.27 0.49 -7.37
N THR A 138 1.94 0.56 -7.45
CA THR A 138 1.15 -0.37 -8.27
C THR A 138 1.50 -0.25 -9.75
N VAL A 139 1.64 0.97 -10.28
CA VAL A 139 2.03 1.17 -11.69
C VAL A 139 3.46 0.68 -11.95
N LEU A 140 4.41 0.96 -11.05
CA LEU A 140 5.79 0.48 -11.14
C LEU A 140 5.85 -1.05 -11.12
N LEU A 141 5.04 -1.68 -10.27
CA LEU A 141 4.90 -3.12 -10.17
C LEU A 141 4.40 -3.72 -11.50
N LEU A 142 3.27 -3.23 -11.99
CA LEU A 142 2.63 -3.74 -13.21
C LEU A 142 3.49 -3.55 -14.46
N THR A 143 4.31 -2.50 -14.50
CA THR A 143 5.22 -2.24 -15.62
C THR A 143 6.58 -2.95 -15.46
N GLY A 144 7.05 -3.18 -14.24
CA GLY A 144 8.35 -3.81 -13.96
C GLY A 144 8.34 -5.33 -14.06
N LEU A 145 7.28 -5.99 -13.61
CA LEU A 145 7.18 -7.46 -13.63
C LEU A 145 7.27 -8.07 -15.06
N PRO A 146 6.55 -7.56 -16.07
CA PRO A 146 6.67 -8.07 -17.44
C PRO A 146 8.09 -7.95 -17.99
N GLN A 147 8.82 -6.89 -17.61
CA GLN A 147 10.20 -6.68 -18.05
C GLN A 147 11.15 -7.71 -17.42
N LYS A 148 10.98 -8.05 -16.14
CA LYS A 148 11.77 -9.10 -15.48
C LYS A 148 11.45 -10.48 -16.03
N TYR A 149 10.17 -10.77 -16.21
CA TYR A 149 9.67 -12.09 -16.59
C TYR A 149 9.36 -12.22 -18.08
N PHE A 150 10.12 -11.50 -18.90
CA PHE A 150 9.92 -11.42 -20.35
C PHE A 150 9.81 -12.81 -20.99
N ALA A 151 10.75 -13.73 -20.67
CA ALA A 151 10.77 -15.08 -21.23
C ALA A 151 9.61 -16.01 -20.79
N SER A 152 8.70 -15.53 -19.94
CA SER A 152 7.51 -16.28 -19.50
C SER A 152 6.25 -15.58 -20.01
N TRP A 153 5.41 -15.00 -19.15
CA TRP A 153 4.21 -14.26 -19.54
C TRP A 153 4.49 -12.81 -19.97
N GLY A 154 5.69 -12.30 -19.70
CA GLY A 154 6.04 -10.91 -20.05
C GLY A 154 6.09 -10.66 -21.56
N HIS A 155 6.42 -11.69 -22.35
CA HIS A 155 6.47 -11.57 -23.82
C HIS A 155 5.11 -11.21 -24.43
N ASP A 156 4.01 -11.71 -23.88
CA ASP A 156 2.65 -11.43 -24.39
C ASP A 156 2.33 -9.93 -24.34
N ILE A 157 2.82 -9.24 -23.30
CA ILE A 157 2.62 -7.81 -23.09
C ILE A 157 3.65 -6.99 -23.90
N LEU A 158 4.87 -7.51 -24.00
CA LEU A 158 6.04 -6.81 -24.56
C LEU A 158 6.40 -7.27 -25.98
N ALA A 159 5.47 -7.93 -26.68
CA ALA A 159 5.71 -8.55 -27.99
C ALA A 159 6.07 -7.56 -29.11
N THR A 160 5.76 -6.27 -28.94
CA THR A 160 5.97 -5.24 -29.97
C THR A 160 6.99 -4.19 -29.51
N PRO A 161 7.78 -3.60 -30.43
CA PRO A 161 8.64 -2.48 -30.08
C PRO A 161 7.87 -1.31 -29.43
N GLN A 162 6.64 -1.06 -29.88
CA GLN A 162 5.78 -0.01 -29.35
C GLN A 162 5.37 -0.29 -27.89
N SER A 163 5.02 -1.53 -27.56
CA SER A 163 4.63 -1.89 -26.19
C SER A 163 5.81 -1.84 -25.22
N ILE A 164 7.02 -2.24 -25.66
CA ILE A 164 8.25 -2.09 -24.87
C ILE A 164 8.50 -0.61 -24.52
N LEU A 165 8.44 0.27 -25.53
CA LEU A 165 8.65 1.70 -25.34
C LEU A 165 7.59 2.33 -24.43
N LEU A 166 6.32 1.93 -24.61
CA LEU A 166 5.21 2.42 -23.80
C LEU A 166 5.38 2.00 -22.33
N VAL A 167 5.59 0.71 -22.06
CA VAL A 167 5.75 0.18 -20.70
C VAL A 167 6.95 0.82 -20.01
N ARG A 168 8.09 0.95 -20.69
CA ARG A 168 9.27 1.64 -20.15
C ARG A 168 8.96 3.11 -19.83
N ARG A 169 8.25 3.81 -20.72
CA ARG A 169 7.87 5.22 -20.51
C ARG A 169 6.94 5.38 -19.30
N ILE A 170 5.94 4.52 -19.17
CA ILE A 170 5.02 4.53 -18.02
C ILE A 170 5.81 4.24 -16.73
N HIS A 171 6.71 3.25 -16.74
CA HIS A 171 7.56 2.93 -15.60
C HIS A 171 8.40 4.14 -15.16
N HIS A 172 9.03 4.83 -16.11
CA HIS A 172 9.83 6.04 -15.86
C HIS A 172 8.99 7.20 -15.31
N ILE A 173 7.80 7.44 -15.86
CA ILE A 173 6.89 8.48 -15.35
C ILE A 173 6.45 8.16 -13.91
N ALA A 174 6.08 6.91 -13.64
CA ALA A 174 5.73 6.47 -12.29
C ALA A 174 6.92 6.55 -11.32
N ALA A 175 8.14 6.26 -11.79
CA ALA A 175 9.36 6.38 -11.02
C ALA A 175 9.65 7.84 -10.64
N ILE A 176 9.46 8.79 -11.56
CA ILE A 176 9.55 10.22 -11.25
C ILE A 176 8.51 10.59 -10.19
N GLY A 177 7.28 10.11 -10.32
CA GLY A 177 6.23 10.32 -9.30
C GLY A 177 6.64 9.82 -7.92
N LEU A 178 7.17 8.59 -7.83
CA LEU A 178 7.66 8.02 -6.57
C LEU A 178 8.86 8.80 -6.00
N ILE A 179 9.79 9.25 -6.85
CA ILE A 179 10.94 10.06 -6.41
C ILE A 179 10.47 11.40 -5.85
N LEU A 180 9.53 12.07 -6.50
CA LEU A 180 8.95 13.33 -6.02
C LEU A 180 8.21 13.14 -4.69
N GLU A 181 7.46 12.05 -4.55
CA GLU A 181 6.78 11.67 -3.31
C GLU A 181 7.79 11.46 -2.17
N VAL A 182 8.90 10.74 -2.42
CA VAL A 182 9.96 10.55 -1.42
C VAL A 182 10.62 11.87 -1.03
N ILE A 183 10.92 12.75 -2.00
CA ILE A 183 11.49 14.08 -1.74
C ILE A 183 10.53 14.91 -0.89
N TYR A 184 9.24 14.92 -1.23
CA TYR A 184 8.22 15.63 -0.46
C TYR A 184 8.12 15.07 0.97
N HIS A 185 8.03 13.75 1.11
CA HIS A 185 7.92 13.07 2.38
C HIS A 185 9.11 13.38 3.30
N LEU A 186 10.33 13.22 2.77
CA LEU A 186 11.57 13.47 3.50
C LEU A 186 11.75 14.96 3.82
N GLY A 187 11.43 15.84 2.87
CA GLY A 187 11.47 17.29 3.09
C GLY A 187 10.52 17.74 4.20
N ARG A 188 9.31 17.19 4.25
CA ARG A 188 8.36 17.45 5.33
C ARG A 188 8.82 16.86 6.66
N ALA A 189 9.38 15.64 6.65
CA ALA A 189 9.95 15.03 7.86
C ALA A 189 11.12 15.88 8.41
N LEU A 190 12.02 16.36 7.54
CA LEU A 190 13.13 17.23 7.91
C LEU A 190 12.65 18.58 8.43
N TYR A 191 11.62 19.17 7.81
CA TYR A 191 11.00 20.41 8.29
C TYR A 191 10.40 20.24 9.69
N LEU A 192 9.67 19.15 9.92
CA LEU A 192 9.11 18.84 11.24
C LEU A 192 10.21 18.56 12.27
N LEU A 193 11.28 17.88 11.87
CA LEU A 193 12.45 17.63 12.72
C LEU A 193 13.14 18.93 13.10
N ALA A 194 13.40 19.82 12.14
CA ALA A 194 14.00 21.13 12.37
C ALA A 194 13.14 22.00 13.31
N ARG A 195 11.81 21.89 13.22
CA ARG A 195 10.87 22.55 14.14
C ARG A 195 10.64 21.81 15.47
N ARG A 196 11.32 20.68 15.71
CA ARG A 196 11.11 19.80 16.87
C ARG A 196 9.65 19.37 17.08
N ARG A 197 8.91 19.25 15.97
CA ARG A 197 7.50 18.81 15.93
C ARG A 197 7.33 17.40 15.37
N LEU A 198 8.42 16.75 14.96
CA LEU A 198 8.37 15.36 14.55
C LEU A 198 8.15 14.49 15.78
N SER A 199 7.09 13.69 15.77
CA SER A 199 6.84 12.72 16.84
C SER A 199 7.95 11.68 16.84
N GLY A 200 8.59 11.49 18.00
CA GLY A 200 9.60 10.46 18.20
C GLY A 200 9.04 9.04 18.11
N ASP A 201 7.71 8.88 18.15
CA ASP A 201 7.04 7.58 18.20
C ASP A 201 7.28 6.72 16.96
N ILE A 202 7.63 7.31 15.82
CA ILE A 202 7.87 6.57 14.56
C ILE A 202 9.26 5.93 14.49
N PHE A 203 10.20 6.39 15.33
CA PHE A 203 11.56 5.85 15.33
C PHE A 203 11.59 4.50 16.07
N PRO A 204 12.35 3.51 15.57
CA PRO A 204 12.54 2.26 16.26
C PRO A 204 13.29 2.50 17.58
N ASN A 205 12.86 1.85 18.64
CA ASN A 205 13.49 1.94 19.94
C ASN A 205 13.61 0.54 20.59
N TRP A 206 14.29 0.46 21.72
CA TRP A 206 14.48 -0.82 22.44
C TRP A 206 13.17 -1.44 22.96
N GLN A 207 12.12 -0.64 23.16
CA GLN A 207 10.80 -1.16 23.52
C GLN A 207 10.19 -1.95 22.37
N ASP A 208 10.39 -1.55 21.10
CA ASP A 208 9.88 -2.28 19.94
C ASP A 208 10.45 -3.71 19.85
N VAL A 209 11.72 -3.91 20.25
CA VAL A 209 12.36 -5.23 20.30
C VAL A 209 11.75 -6.09 21.42
N ARG A 210 11.51 -5.50 22.60
CA ARG A 210 10.85 -6.19 23.71
C ARG A 210 9.43 -6.59 23.35
N ASP A 211 8.72 -5.69 22.69
CA ASP A 211 7.35 -5.88 22.24
C ASP A 211 7.27 -6.98 21.18
N ALA A 212 8.21 -7.01 20.22
CA ALA A 212 8.33 -8.08 19.24
C ALA A 212 8.59 -9.44 19.92
N TRP A 213 9.46 -9.47 20.94
CA TRP A 213 9.73 -10.68 21.72
C TRP A 213 8.50 -11.15 22.52
N GLN A 214 7.77 -10.23 23.14
CA GLN A 214 6.52 -10.55 23.85
C GLN A 214 5.45 -11.06 22.88
N MET A 215 5.35 -10.46 21.69
CA MET A 215 4.46 -10.94 20.63
C MET A 215 4.86 -12.34 20.16
N ALA A 216 6.16 -12.62 19.97
CA ALA A 216 6.64 -13.96 19.62
C ALA A 216 6.26 -14.99 20.69
N ARG A 217 6.45 -14.66 21.97
CA ARG A 217 5.99 -15.51 23.08
C ARG A 217 4.48 -15.74 23.06
N TYR A 218 3.69 -14.71 22.74
CA TYR A 218 2.24 -14.83 22.63
C TYR A 218 1.83 -15.75 21.47
N LEU A 219 2.46 -15.61 20.29
CA LEU A 219 2.21 -16.48 19.13
C LEU A 219 2.63 -17.94 19.40
N LEU A 220 3.70 -18.15 20.17
CA LEU A 220 4.14 -19.48 20.60
C LEU A 220 3.34 -20.02 21.80
N TYR A 221 2.23 -19.37 22.17
CA TYR A 221 1.37 -19.73 23.30
C TYR A 221 2.11 -19.81 24.66
N LEU A 222 3.27 -19.15 24.79
CA LEU A 222 4.07 -19.05 26.02
C LEU A 222 3.57 -17.95 26.97
N THR A 223 2.62 -17.12 26.52
CA THR A 223 1.90 -16.14 27.34
C THR A 223 0.50 -15.94 26.77
N HIS A 224 -0.49 -15.71 27.63
CA HIS A 224 -1.86 -15.38 27.21
C HIS A 224 -2.09 -13.88 27.04
N LYS A 225 -1.13 -13.03 27.41
CA LYS A 225 -1.25 -11.57 27.35
C LYS A 225 -0.67 -11.03 26.04
N LYS A 226 -1.53 -10.46 25.20
CA LYS A 226 -1.11 -9.70 24.01
C LYS A 226 -0.48 -8.36 24.44
N PRO A 227 0.68 -7.96 23.88
CA PRO A 227 1.30 -6.68 24.21
C PRO A 227 0.41 -5.49 23.80
N ALA A 228 0.40 -4.45 24.64
CA ALA A 228 -0.32 -3.21 24.37
C ALA A 228 0.64 -2.17 23.77
N TYR A 229 0.21 -1.50 22.71
CA TYR A 229 1.06 -0.59 21.94
C TYR A 229 0.69 0.87 22.13
N SER A 230 1.65 1.75 21.86
CA SER A 230 1.45 3.19 21.72
C SER A 230 0.83 3.52 20.35
N LYS A 231 0.99 4.76 19.89
CA LYS A 231 0.45 5.25 18.61
C LYS A 231 0.76 4.32 17.43
N TYR A 232 1.98 3.80 17.36
CA TYR A 232 2.41 2.80 16.36
C TYR A 232 2.85 1.50 17.05
N ASN A 233 2.40 0.35 16.55
CA ASN A 233 2.94 -0.93 17.00
C ASN A 233 4.29 -1.24 16.32
N PHE A 234 5.04 -2.19 16.85
CA PHE A 234 6.35 -2.55 16.29
C PHE A 234 6.23 -3.02 14.82
N GLU A 235 5.16 -3.74 14.47
CA GLU A 235 4.89 -4.22 13.10
C GLU A 235 4.72 -3.05 12.11
N GLN A 236 3.99 -1.99 12.50
CA GLN A 236 3.77 -0.78 11.71
C GLN A 236 5.08 -0.01 11.51
N LYS A 237 5.90 0.11 12.57
CA LYS A 237 7.22 0.76 12.46
C LYS A 237 8.15 -0.06 11.57
N PHE A 238 8.22 -1.37 11.77
CA PHE A 238 9.02 -2.27 10.94
C PHE A 238 8.62 -2.16 9.48
N THR A 239 7.31 -2.23 9.18
CA THR A 239 6.77 -2.08 7.83
C THR A 239 7.15 -0.73 7.22
N TYR A 240 7.02 0.37 7.98
CA TYR A 240 7.40 1.71 7.52
C TYR A 240 8.89 1.77 7.15
N TRP A 241 9.79 1.34 8.04
CA TRP A 241 11.24 1.41 7.80
C TRP A 241 11.71 0.43 6.73
N PHE A 242 11.19 -0.79 6.71
CA PHE A 242 11.45 -1.76 5.66
C PHE A 242 11.11 -1.18 4.29
N LEU A 243 9.89 -0.65 4.12
CA LEU A 243 9.47 -0.04 2.85
C LEU A 243 10.27 1.23 2.52
N PHE A 244 10.61 2.05 3.50
CA PHE A 244 11.43 3.24 3.30
C PHE A 244 12.81 2.88 2.70
N PHE A 245 13.49 1.89 3.27
CA PHE A 245 14.79 1.45 2.74
C PHE A 245 14.66 0.69 1.42
N ALA A 246 13.63 -0.16 1.26
CA ALA A 246 13.35 -0.84 0.00
C ALA A 246 13.14 0.16 -1.14
N ILE A 247 12.32 1.19 -0.93
CA ILE A 247 12.11 2.29 -1.89
C ILE A 247 13.42 3.02 -2.18
N GLY A 248 14.24 3.27 -1.15
CA GLY A 248 15.59 3.84 -1.32
C GLY A 248 16.43 3.01 -2.29
N VAL A 249 16.57 1.70 -2.04
CA VAL A 249 17.29 0.78 -2.93
C VAL A 249 16.70 0.79 -4.34
N MET A 250 15.38 0.78 -4.49
CA MET A 250 14.70 0.84 -5.78
C MET A 250 15.01 2.12 -6.54
N ILE A 251 14.99 3.28 -5.89
CA ILE A 251 15.33 4.57 -6.51
C ILE A 251 16.80 4.60 -6.95
N PHE A 252 17.73 4.25 -6.05
CA PHE A 252 19.16 4.30 -6.38
C PHE A 252 19.54 3.33 -7.49
N SER A 253 19.10 2.07 -7.39
CA SER A 253 19.35 1.07 -8.43
C SER A 253 18.64 1.43 -9.75
N GLY A 254 17.44 1.99 -9.69
CA GLY A 254 16.71 2.46 -10.87
C GLY A 254 17.40 3.62 -11.58
N LEU A 255 17.95 4.58 -10.83
CA LEU A 255 18.74 5.69 -11.39
C LEU A 255 20.04 5.19 -12.05
N ILE A 256 20.67 4.15 -11.49
CA ILE A 256 21.83 3.50 -12.12
C ILE A 256 21.46 2.88 -13.47
N LEU A 257 20.33 2.17 -13.53
CA LEU A 257 19.84 1.54 -14.75
C LEU A 257 19.33 2.54 -15.79
N TRP A 258 18.79 3.68 -15.34
CA TRP A 258 18.31 4.74 -16.23
C TRP A 258 19.48 5.51 -16.87
N PHE A 259 20.53 5.80 -16.11
CA PHE A 259 21.68 6.60 -16.57
C PHE A 259 23.02 5.84 -16.54
N PRO A 260 23.13 4.65 -17.17
CA PRO A 260 24.28 3.76 -17.00
C PRO A 260 25.61 4.39 -17.43
N TYR A 261 25.59 5.23 -18.47
CA TYR A 261 26.76 5.96 -18.96
C TYR A 261 27.35 6.88 -17.88
N TRP A 262 26.51 7.62 -17.16
CA TRP A 262 26.96 8.55 -16.12
C TRP A 262 27.59 7.79 -14.95
N TRP A 263 26.96 6.70 -14.50
CA TRP A 263 27.46 5.91 -13.37
C TRP A 263 28.74 5.15 -13.67
N THR A 264 28.93 4.68 -14.90
CA THR A 264 30.15 3.97 -15.31
C THR A 264 31.37 4.87 -15.48
N HIS A 265 31.21 6.19 -15.51
CA HIS A 265 32.33 7.14 -15.39
C HIS A 265 32.83 7.27 -13.95
N LEU A 266 31.96 7.04 -12.96
CA LEU A 266 32.27 7.20 -11.54
C LEU A 266 32.61 5.88 -10.85
N LEU A 267 31.99 4.78 -11.30
CA LEU A 267 32.06 3.47 -10.67
C LEU A 267 32.45 2.38 -11.70
N PRO A 268 33.06 1.27 -11.25
CA PRO A 268 33.39 0.16 -12.14
C PRO A 268 32.16 -0.41 -12.87
N GLY A 269 32.36 -0.94 -14.08
CA GLY A 269 31.27 -1.46 -14.94
C GLY A 269 30.38 -2.54 -14.31
N GLY A 270 30.87 -3.24 -13.27
CA GLY A 270 30.08 -4.20 -12.49
C GLY A 270 28.88 -3.58 -11.76
N ILE A 271 28.80 -2.25 -11.63
CA ILE A 271 27.67 -1.58 -10.97
C ILE A 271 26.35 -1.77 -11.72
N ILE A 272 26.37 -1.90 -13.05
CA ILE A 272 25.14 -2.06 -13.86
C ILE A 272 24.46 -3.40 -13.60
N PRO A 273 25.13 -4.57 -13.73
CA PRO A 273 24.51 -5.84 -13.40
C PRO A 273 24.19 -5.96 -11.90
N ALA A 274 24.99 -5.36 -11.01
CA ALA A 274 24.68 -5.30 -9.58
C ALA A 274 23.38 -4.52 -9.32
N ALA A 275 23.20 -3.36 -9.95
CA ALA A 275 21.97 -2.58 -9.87
C ALA A 275 20.78 -3.32 -10.47
N GLN A 276 20.95 -4.02 -11.59
CA GLN A 276 19.88 -4.83 -12.20
C GLN A 276 19.44 -5.96 -11.27
N LEU A 277 20.40 -6.66 -10.65
CA LEU A 277 20.11 -7.70 -9.68
C LEU A 277 19.36 -7.11 -8.49
N ALA A 278 19.93 -6.08 -7.85
CA ALA A 278 19.36 -5.42 -6.67
C ALA A 278 17.95 -4.86 -6.94
N HIS A 279 17.76 -4.12 -8.04
CA HIS A 279 16.46 -3.56 -8.41
C HIS A 279 15.41 -4.66 -8.60
N SER A 280 15.77 -5.72 -9.34
CA SER A 280 14.83 -6.77 -9.66
C SER A 280 14.55 -7.71 -8.48
N SER A 281 15.51 -7.95 -7.59
CA SER A 281 15.33 -8.77 -6.39
C SER A 281 14.53 -8.02 -5.34
N GLU A 282 14.87 -6.75 -5.10
CA GLU A 282 14.19 -5.89 -4.13
C GLU A 282 12.74 -5.64 -4.55
N ALA A 283 12.48 -5.45 -5.86
CA ALA A 283 11.11 -5.34 -6.36
C ALA A 283 10.25 -6.56 -5.96
N ILE A 284 10.78 -7.78 -6.11
CA ILE A 284 10.04 -8.99 -5.71
C ILE A 284 9.85 -9.03 -4.20
N ALA A 285 10.91 -8.75 -3.43
CA ALA A 285 10.85 -8.75 -1.97
C ALA A 285 9.81 -7.75 -1.46
N ALA A 286 9.81 -6.52 -1.98
CA ALA A 286 8.86 -5.47 -1.64
C ALA A 286 7.41 -5.86 -1.99
N VAL A 287 7.19 -6.48 -3.16
CA VAL A 287 5.87 -6.93 -3.60
C VAL A 287 5.34 -8.06 -2.71
N LEU A 288 6.16 -9.07 -2.45
CA LEU A 288 5.79 -10.17 -1.57
C LEU A 288 5.49 -9.66 -0.16
N PHE A 289 6.32 -8.75 0.35
CA PHE A 289 6.08 -8.12 1.64
C PHE A 289 4.78 -7.33 1.65
N ILE A 290 4.50 -6.50 0.64
CA ILE A 290 3.25 -5.74 0.60
C ILE A 290 2.05 -6.68 0.50
N LEU A 291 2.06 -7.65 -0.41
CA LEU A 291 0.91 -8.55 -0.63
C LEU A 291 0.66 -9.49 0.55
N ILE A 292 1.70 -10.10 1.10
CA ILE A 292 1.56 -11.14 2.13
C ILE A 292 1.48 -10.50 3.51
N TRP A 293 2.33 -9.53 3.82
CA TRP A 293 2.40 -8.96 5.16
C TRP A 293 1.47 -7.76 5.32
N HIS A 294 1.64 -6.73 4.48
CA HIS A 294 0.90 -5.48 4.66
C HIS A 294 -0.60 -5.65 4.39
N ILE A 295 -0.98 -6.22 3.23
CA ILE A 295 -2.39 -6.40 2.87
C ILE A 295 -3.08 -7.37 3.82
N TYR A 296 -2.44 -8.47 4.21
CA TYR A 296 -3.01 -9.41 5.18
C TYR A 296 -3.30 -8.73 6.52
N HIS A 297 -2.30 -8.11 7.15
CA HIS A 297 -2.50 -7.53 8.49
C HIS A 297 -3.46 -6.35 8.49
N VAL A 298 -3.41 -5.50 7.47
CA VAL A 298 -4.21 -4.26 7.44
C VAL A 298 -5.61 -4.50 6.89
N HIS A 299 -5.75 -5.27 5.80
CA HIS A 299 -7.02 -5.41 5.09
C HIS A 299 -7.76 -6.73 5.34
N LEU A 300 -7.08 -7.80 5.76
CA LEU A 300 -7.72 -9.10 6.02
C LEU A 300 -7.89 -9.40 7.51
N GLU A 301 -6.82 -9.31 8.31
CA GLU A 301 -6.86 -9.63 9.75
C GLU A 301 -7.65 -8.56 10.53
N ARG A 302 -7.40 -7.28 10.25
CA ARG A 302 -7.91 -6.16 11.08
C ARG A 302 -8.92 -5.26 10.38
N VAL A 303 -9.06 -5.37 9.06
CA VAL A 303 -9.89 -4.49 8.20
C VAL A 303 -9.81 -3.01 8.64
N ASN A 304 -8.59 -2.46 8.70
CA ASN A 304 -8.34 -1.12 9.18
C ASN A 304 -8.33 -0.11 8.03
N LEU A 305 -9.40 0.68 7.92
CA LEU A 305 -9.56 1.71 6.88
C LEU A 305 -9.10 3.12 7.33
N SER A 306 -8.47 3.24 8.50
CA SER A 306 -8.11 4.54 9.07
C SER A 306 -7.15 5.35 8.20
N ILE A 307 -6.32 4.72 7.37
CA ILE A 307 -5.47 5.42 6.40
C ILE A 307 -6.26 6.06 5.26
N PHE A 308 -7.48 5.59 5.00
CA PHE A 308 -8.37 6.18 3.99
C PHE A 308 -9.38 7.13 4.60
N THR A 309 -9.83 6.92 5.84
CA THR A 309 -10.85 7.76 6.51
C THR A 309 -10.26 8.83 7.42
N GLY A 310 -9.02 8.64 7.88
CA GLY A 310 -8.35 9.46 8.89
C GLY A 310 -8.70 9.12 10.34
N HIS A 311 -9.66 8.23 10.58
CA HIS A 311 -10.22 7.96 11.91
C HIS A 311 -10.21 6.46 12.24
N LEU A 312 -10.05 6.13 13.52
CA LEU A 312 -10.11 4.77 14.06
C LEU A 312 -11.24 4.66 15.09
N ASN A 313 -12.02 3.58 15.07
CA ASN A 313 -13.06 3.34 16.07
C ASN A 313 -12.44 3.04 17.45
N GLU A 314 -13.23 3.20 18.50
CA GLU A 314 -12.79 3.00 19.88
C GLU A 314 -12.37 1.55 20.18
N ALA A 315 -13.09 0.56 19.65
CA ALA A 315 -12.78 -0.86 19.89
C ALA A 315 -11.38 -1.24 19.38
N ASP A 316 -11.03 -0.82 18.16
CA ASP A 316 -9.71 -1.03 17.57
C ASP A 316 -8.64 -0.21 18.28
N MET A 317 -8.99 1.00 18.72
CA MET A 317 -8.08 1.84 19.50
C MET A 317 -7.69 1.17 20.83
N ARG A 318 -8.66 0.60 21.57
CA ARG A 318 -8.40 -0.15 22.80
C ARG A 318 -7.64 -1.44 22.54
N ARG A 319 -8.04 -2.20 21.52
CA ARG A 319 -7.49 -3.53 21.22
C ARG A 319 -6.06 -3.50 20.67
N TYR A 320 -5.75 -2.55 19.79
CA TYR A 320 -4.46 -2.49 19.09
C TYR A 320 -3.56 -1.35 19.55
N HIS A 321 -4.10 -0.32 20.20
CA HIS A 321 -3.38 0.89 20.60
C HIS A 321 -3.70 1.29 22.05
N GLY A 322 -3.79 0.32 22.96
CA GLY A 322 -4.25 0.52 24.34
C GLY A 322 -3.49 1.59 25.14
N LEU A 323 -2.19 1.78 24.90
CA LEU A 323 -1.42 2.83 25.59
C LEU A 323 -1.75 4.23 25.02
N GLU A 324 -2.03 4.33 23.72
CA GLU A 324 -2.48 5.57 23.12
C GLU A 324 -3.92 5.88 23.53
N TYR A 325 -4.77 4.86 23.65
CA TYR A 325 -6.13 5.02 24.20
C TYR A 325 -6.07 5.62 25.61
N GLN A 326 -5.29 5.01 26.50
CA GLN A 326 -5.06 5.49 27.87
C GLN A 326 -4.58 6.94 27.91
N ARG A 327 -3.65 7.30 27.03
CA ARG A 327 -3.12 8.66 26.93
C ARG A 327 -4.19 9.67 26.52
N LEU A 328 -5.13 9.30 25.65
CA LEU A 328 -6.16 10.19 25.13
C LEU A 328 -7.39 10.30 26.03
N THR A 329 -7.74 9.23 26.76
CA THR A 329 -8.97 9.18 27.57
C THR A 329 -8.71 9.22 29.07
N GLY A 330 -7.49 8.92 29.53
CA GLY A 330 -7.16 8.73 30.94
C GLY A 330 -7.66 7.40 31.53
N VAL A 331 -8.33 6.56 30.73
CA VAL A 331 -8.97 5.31 31.17
C VAL A 331 -8.14 4.12 30.72
N ALA A 332 -7.85 3.18 31.63
CA ALA A 332 -7.19 1.93 31.27
C ALA A 332 -8.06 1.14 30.29
N ALA A 333 -7.46 0.68 29.18
CA ALA A 333 -8.16 -0.05 28.12
C ALA A 333 -8.95 -1.29 28.61
N GLY A 334 -8.71 -1.78 29.82
CA GLY A 334 -9.42 -2.91 30.44
C GLY A 334 -10.52 -2.58 31.45
N GLU A 335 -10.78 -1.30 31.75
CA GLU A 335 -11.53 -0.92 32.98
C GLU A 335 -13.04 -0.70 32.79
N GLU A 336 -13.53 -0.50 31.57
CA GLU A 336 -14.98 -0.30 31.30
C GLU A 336 -15.74 -1.57 30.87
N ALA A 337 -15.18 -2.77 31.07
CA ALA A 337 -15.87 -4.02 30.74
C ALA A 337 -16.97 -4.42 31.75
N ALA A 338 -17.31 -3.57 32.72
CA ALA A 338 -18.44 -3.78 33.62
C ALA A 338 -19.56 -2.77 33.29
N PRO A 339 -20.63 -3.18 32.59
CA PRO A 339 -21.86 -2.42 32.64
C PRO A 339 -22.33 -2.46 34.09
N GLY A 340 -22.47 -1.29 34.72
CA GLY A 340 -22.89 -1.13 36.10
C GLY A 340 -24.21 -1.86 36.36
N LEU A 341 -24.11 -3.05 36.94
CA LEU A 341 -25.12 -3.55 37.87
C LEU A 341 -24.94 -2.73 39.13
N GLY A 342 -25.93 -1.89 39.40
CA GLY A 342 -25.96 -1.01 40.57
C GLY A 342 -25.63 -1.80 41.83
N SER A 343 -24.61 -1.32 42.54
CA SER A 343 -24.48 -1.55 43.97
C SER A 343 -25.69 -0.87 44.63
N ALA A 344 -26.78 -1.62 44.73
CA ALA A 344 -27.78 -1.36 45.74
C ALA A 344 -27.10 -1.61 47.08
N GLY A 345 -26.66 -0.53 47.74
CA GLY A 345 -26.28 -0.59 49.14
C GLY A 345 -27.52 -1.01 49.94
N GLU A 346 -27.51 -2.22 50.48
CA GLU A 346 -28.40 -2.59 51.57
C GLU A 346 -28.14 -1.65 52.75
N PRO A 347 -29.18 -1.03 53.34
CA PRO A 347 -29.02 -0.33 54.61
C PRO A 347 -28.79 -1.36 55.74
N PRO A 348 -28.00 -1.04 56.77
CA PRO A 348 -27.78 -1.96 57.87
C PRO A 348 -29.06 -2.12 58.69
N LEU A 349 -29.51 -3.37 58.84
CA LEU A 349 -30.52 -3.76 59.81
C LEU A 349 -29.98 -3.49 61.21
N GLN A 350 -30.69 -2.64 61.95
CA GLN A 350 -30.53 -2.48 63.40
C GLN A 350 -30.94 -3.80 64.05
N GLY A 351 -29.99 -4.44 64.72
CA GLY A 351 -30.20 -5.62 65.56
C GLY A 351 -30.15 -5.22 67.03
N GLU A 352 -31.16 -5.67 67.73
CA GLU A 352 -31.57 -5.42 69.11
C GLU A 352 -30.54 -5.78 70.20
N GLU A 353 -30.80 -5.19 71.37
CA GLU A 353 -30.26 -5.49 72.70
C GLU A 353 -30.24 -7.00 73.03
N SER A 354 -29.19 -7.47 73.72
CA SER A 354 -29.33 -8.23 74.98
C SER A 354 -27.98 -8.71 75.55
N LEU A 355 -27.80 -8.39 76.84
CA LEU A 355 -26.91 -8.94 77.88
C LEU A 355 -25.39 -8.70 77.83
#